data_AF-A0A3D5X785-F1
#
_entry.id   AF-A0A3D5X785-F1
#
_cell.length_a   1.000
_cell.length_b   1.000
_cell.length_c   1.000
_cell.angle_alpha   90.00
_cell.angle_beta   90.00
_cell.angle_gamma   90.00
#
_symmetry.space_group_name_H-M   'P 1'
#
loop_
_entity.id
_entity.type
_entity.pdbx_description
1 polymer ?
#
loop_
_entity_poly.entity_id
_entity_poly.type
_entity_poly.pdbx_seq_one_letter_code
_entity_poly.pdbx_strand_id
1 'polypeptide(L)'
;IGCASPAVDSQEAAKNLKVNSQEFLEIVSEVFSNWIPELSSVGFQAVWAGYYVEPRMFIDPAQGLFTGLLGHGFMLSMGLARMYVDAMLGKPVPEYFKRLGITGDGLLEEAFK
;
A
#
# COMPACT_ATOMS: atom_id res chain seq x y z
N ILE A 1 -6.44 0.44 -9.73
CA ILE A 1 -6.36 1.44 -8.65
C ILE A 1 -5.01 1.21 -7.97
N GLY A 2 -3.95 1.79 -8.54
CA GLY A 2 -2.68 1.89 -7.84
C GLY A 2 -2.78 3.13 -6.97
N CYS A 3 -2.87 2.95 -5.65
CA CYS A 3 -2.73 4.08 -4.75
C CYS A 3 -1.26 4.49 -4.83
N ALA A 4 -0.98 5.55 -5.59
CA ALA A 4 0.30 6.22 -5.51
C ALA A 4 0.38 6.81 -4.10
N SER A 5 1.03 6.09 -3.20
CA SER A 5 1.44 6.66 -1.93
C SER A 5 2.68 7.48 -2.25
N PRO A 6 2.61 8.83 -2.26
CA PRO A 6 3.80 9.64 -2.44
C PRO A 6 4.76 9.24 -1.33
N ALA A 7 5.92 8.67 -1.72
CA ALA A 7 7.02 8.21 -0.86
C ALA A 7 6.61 7.98 0.60
N VAL A 8 6.16 6.76 0.94
CA VAL A 8 5.97 6.38 2.35
C VAL A 8 7.34 6.41 3.01
N ASP A 9 7.74 7.59 3.48
CA ASP A 9 8.88 7.71 4.36
C ASP A 9 8.45 7.14 5.71
N SER A 10 9.10 6.06 6.11
CA SER A 10 8.93 5.45 7.43
C SER A 10 9.05 6.46 8.59
N GLN A 11 9.76 7.58 8.40
CA GLN A 11 9.87 8.67 9.38
C GLN A 11 8.58 9.49 9.54
N GLU A 12 7.71 9.49 8.53
CA GLU A 12 6.44 10.22 8.51
C GLU A 12 5.27 9.38 9.07
N ALA A 13 5.47 8.08 9.29
CA ALA A 13 4.45 7.16 9.83
C ALA A 13 3.93 7.56 11.22
N ALA A 14 4.72 8.32 11.99
CA ALA A 14 4.35 8.82 13.31
C ALA A 14 3.69 10.21 13.30
N LYS A 15 3.59 10.88 12.13
CA LYS A 15 3.01 12.22 12.05
C LYS A 15 1.50 12.19 11.96
N ASN A 16 0.87 13.28 12.41
CA ASN A 16 -0.55 13.50 12.20
C ASN A 16 -0.80 13.77 10.71
N LEU A 17 -1.21 12.74 9.99
CA LEU A 17 -1.52 12.81 8.58
C LEU A 17 -2.90 13.51 8.43
N LYS A 18 -2.88 14.84 8.32
CA LYS A 18 -4.07 15.62 7.96
C LYS A 18 -4.49 15.24 6.55
N VAL A 19 -5.49 14.38 6.47
CA VAL A 19 -6.08 13.92 5.23
C VAL A 19 -7.19 14.87 4.80
N ASN A 20 -7.26 15.16 3.50
CA ASN A 20 -8.29 16.01 2.87
C ASN A 20 -8.26 17.49 3.29
N SER A 21 -7.07 18.12 3.34
CA SER A 21 -7.00 19.57 3.49
C SER A 21 -7.62 20.29 2.28
N GLN A 22 -8.12 21.51 2.50
CA GLN A 22 -8.61 22.36 1.40
C GLN A 22 -7.53 22.55 0.32
N GLU A 23 -6.30 22.85 0.74
CA GLU A 23 -5.14 22.99 -0.14
C GLU A 23 -4.91 21.75 -1.01
N PHE A 24 -4.99 20.55 -0.42
CA PHE A 24 -4.85 19.31 -1.19
C PHE A 24 -5.98 19.15 -2.21
N LEU A 25 -7.23 19.46 -1.84
CA LEU A 25 -8.37 19.38 -2.74
C LEU A 25 -8.31 20.42 -3.88
N GLU A 26 -7.78 21.60 -3.61
CA GLU A 26 -7.53 22.64 -4.62
C GLU A 26 -6.50 22.17 -5.65
N ILE A 27 -5.38 21.59 -5.19
CA ILE A 27 -4.36 20.99 -6.08
C ILE A 27 -4.98 19.87 -6.94
N VAL A 28 -5.74 18.97 -6.32
CA VAL A 28 -6.40 17.87 -7.04
C VAL A 28 -7.39 18.43 -8.08
N SER A 29 -8.18 19.43 -7.72
CA SER A 29 -9.13 20.10 -8.62
C SER A 29 -8.43 20.75 -9.81
N GLU A 30 -7.30 21.43 -9.59
CA GLU A 30 -6.49 22.04 -10.64
C GLU A 30 -5.94 20.98 -11.60
N VAL A 31 -5.32 19.92 -11.07
CA VAL A 31 -4.74 18.84 -11.90
C VAL A 31 -5.81 18.19 -12.79
N PHE A 32 -6.96 17.84 -12.23
CA PHE A 32 -8.02 17.21 -13.01
C PHE A 32 -8.68 18.15 -14.00
N SER A 33 -8.90 19.42 -13.66
CA SER A 33 -9.49 20.41 -14.58
C SER A 33 -8.53 20.77 -15.71
N ASN A 34 -7.23 20.80 -15.46
CA ASN A 34 -6.22 21.01 -16.50
C ASN A 34 -6.10 19.79 -17.42
N TRP A 35 -6.24 18.57 -16.88
CA TRP A 35 -6.14 17.34 -17.67
C TRP A 35 -7.42 17.03 -18.46
N ILE A 36 -8.59 17.26 -17.86
CA ILE A 36 -9.93 17.01 -18.42
C ILE A 36 -10.80 18.25 -18.18
N PRO A 37 -10.75 19.25 -19.08
CA PRO A 37 -11.44 20.54 -18.91
C PRO A 37 -12.95 20.46 -18.66
N GLU A 38 -13.60 19.43 -19.18
CA GLU A 38 -15.03 19.17 -18.99
C GLU A 38 -15.41 18.90 -17.52
N LEU A 39 -14.45 18.52 -16.68
CA LEU A 39 -14.65 18.31 -15.24
C LEU A 39 -14.59 19.60 -14.42
N SER A 40 -14.25 20.76 -15.02
CA SER A 40 -14.10 22.04 -14.30
C SER A 40 -15.36 22.53 -13.56
N SER A 41 -16.54 22.02 -13.95
CA SER A 41 -17.81 22.33 -13.31
C SER A 41 -18.31 21.22 -12.36
N VAL A 42 -17.57 20.12 -12.23
CA VAL A 42 -17.94 18.94 -11.45
C VAL A 42 -17.27 18.99 -10.08
N GLY A 43 -18.07 18.93 -9.02
CA GLY A 43 -17.57 18.80 -7.65
C GLY A 43 -17.21 17.36 -7.27
N PHE A 44 -16.37 17.19 -6.26
CA PHE A 44 -16.07 15.87 -5.70
C PHE A 44 -17.30 15.31 -4.96
N GLN A 45 -17.77 14.14 -5.40
CA GLN A 45 -18.91 13.46 -4.78
C GLN A 45 -18.55 12.83 -3.41
N ALA A 46 -17.31 12.37 -3.28
CA ALA A 46 -16.78 11.74 -2.07
C ALA A 46 -15.27 11.90 -2.03
N VAL A 47 -14.74 12.09 -0.82
CA VAL A 47 -13.30 12.12 -0.55
C VAL A 47 -13.03 11.22 0.65
N TRP A 48 -12.05 10.35 0.53
CA TRP A 48 -11.58 9.50 1.61
C TRP A 48 -10.06 9.47 1.60
N ALA A 49 -9.50 9.07 2.73
CA ALA A 49 -8.11 8.73 2.81
C ALA A 49 -7.93 7.45 3.62
N GLY A 50 -6.85 6.76 3.32
CA GLY A 50 -6.40 5.57 4.03
C GLY A 50 -4.91 5.67 4.29
N TYR A 51 -4.43 4.88 5.23
CA TYR A 51 -3.04 4.87 5.64
C TYR A 51 -2.37 3.55 5.30
N TYR A 52 -1.13 3.65 4.84
CA TYR A 52 -0.18 2.55 4.75
C TYR A 52 0.91 2.86 5.77
N VAL A 53 0.91 2.16 6.90
CA VAL A 53 1.67 2.59 8.09
C VAL A 53 2.91 1.75 8.34
N GLU A 54 2.93 0.50 7.87
CA GLU A 54 4.08 -0.38 8.04
C GLU A 54 5.16 -0.09 6.99
N PRO A 55 6.45 -0.05 7.36
CA PRO A 55 7.53 0.27 6.42
C PRO A 55 7.78 -0.84 5.37
N ARG A 56 7.22 -2.04 5.59
CA ARG A 56 7.33 -3.19 4.70
C ARG A 56 6.24 -4.21 4.96
N MET A 57 6.07 -5.15 4.03
CA MET A 57 5.19 -6.30 4.19
C MET A 57 5.77 -7.31 5.19
N PHE A 58 4.95 -7.73 6.15
CA PHE A 58 5.27 -8.77 7.13
C PHE A 58 4.32 -9.95 6.94
N ILE A 59 4.86 -11.02 6.38
CA ILE A 59 4.13 -12.26 6.11
C ILE A 59 4.94 -13.41 6.69
N ASP A 60 4.54 -13.83 7.89
CA ASP A 60 5.24 -14.85 8.68
C ASP A 60 4.23 -15.84 9.27
N PRO A 61 4.01 -17.00 8.62
CA PRO A 61 3.11 -18.02 9.12
C PRO A 61 3.50 -18.59 10.48
N ALA A 62 4.81 -18.63 10.81
CA ALA A 62 5.27 -19.17 12.08
C ALA A 62 4.94 -18.24 13.26
N GLN A 63 4.82 -16.94 12.99
CA GLN A 63 4.47 -15.92 13.99
C GLN A 63 3.01 -15.43 13.85
N GLY A 64 2.23 -15.98 12.93
CA GLY A 64 0.84 -15.56 12.71
C GLY A 64 0.68 -14.18 12.04
N LEU A 65 1.71 -13.69 11.33
CA LEU A 65 1.73 -12.35 10.77
C LEU A 65 1.28 -12.33 9.30
N PHE A 66 0.29 -11.50 9.02
CA PHE A 66 -0.13 -11.15 7.66
C PHE A 66 -0.54 -9.68 7.63
N THR A 67 0.45 -8.78 7.59
CA THR A 67 0.23 -7.34 7.74
C THR A 67 1.22 -6.51 6.91
N GLY A 68 1.03 -5.19 6.88
CA GLY A 68 1.94 -4.26 6.23
C GLY A 68 1.92 -4.36 4.71
N LEU A 69 0.78 -4.69 4.12
CA LEU A 69 0.63 -4.94 2.68
C LEU A 69 0.83 -3.67 1.80
N LEU A 70 1.02 -2.51 2.41
CA LEU A 70 1.19 -1.22 1.73
C LEU A 70 0.06 -0.96 0.70
N GLY A 71 0.31 -0.13 -0.31
CA GLY A 71 -0.58 0.07 -1.45
C GLY A 71 -0.79 -1.15 -2.35
N HIS A 72 -0.12 -2.27 -2.07
CA HIS A 72 -0.12 -3.47 -2.91
C HIS A 72 -1.10 -4.54 -2.42
N GLY A 73 -1.62 -4.42 -1.19
CA GLY A 73 -2.51 -5.43 -0.61
C GLY A 73 -3.72 -5.75 -1.47
N PHE A 74 -4.31 -4.75 -2.13
CA PHE A 74 -5.45 -4.98 -3.02
C PHE A 74 -5.10 -5.90 -4.19
N MET A 75 -3.92 -5.73 -4.80
CA MET A 75 -3.49 -6.49 -5.97
C MET A 75 -2.92 -7.87 -5.61
N LEU A 76 -2.18 -7.95 -4.49
CA LEU A 76 -1.35 -9.12 -4.17
C LEU A 76 -1.95 -10.03 -3.09
N SER A 77 -2.91 -9.55 -2.28
CA SER A 77 -3.39 -10.26 -1.08
C SER A 77 -3.81 -11.71 -1.34
N MET A 78 -4.51 -11.99 -2.44
CA MET A 78 -4.97 -13.35 -2.74
C MET A 78 -3.81 -14.32 -2.97
N GLY A 79 -2.79 -13.90 -3.72
CA GLY A 79 -1.59 -14.71 -3.97
C GLY A 79 -0.75 -14.88 -2.71
N LEU A 80 -0.57 -13.80 -1.96
CA LEU A 80 0.14 -13.80 -0.68
C LEU A 80 -0.54 -14.70 0.36
N ALA A 81 -1.88 -14.64 0.46
CA ALA A 81 -2.67 -15.46 1.38
C ALA A 81 -2.58 -16.94 1.03
N ARG A 82 -2.59 -17.28 -0.27
CA ARG A 82 -2.34 -18.66 -0.71
C ARG A 82 -0.97 -19.15 -0.26
N MET A 83 0.10 -18.37 -0.49
CA MET A 83 1.45 -18.75 -0.05
C MET A 83 1.54 -18.88 1.47
N TYR A 84 0.87 -18.01 2.22
CA TYR A 84 0.79 -18.09 3.66
C TYR A 84 0.20 -19.43 4.12
N VAL A 85 -0.95 -19.83 3.56
CA VAL A 85 -1.60 -21.11 3.90
C VAL A 85 -0.77 -22.30 3.40
N ASP A 86 -0.22 -22.24 2.19
CA ASP A 86 0.61 -23.32 1.65
C ASP A 86 1.86 -23.54 2.54
N ALA A 87 2.49 -22.48 3.03
CA ALA A 87 3.58 -22.57 4.01
C ALA A 87 3.14 -23.19 5.35
N MET A 88 1.95 -22.82 5.87
CA MET A 88 1.40 -23.45 7.09
C MET A 88 1.16 -24.95 6.92
N LEU A 89 0.79 -25.39 5.72
CA LEU A 89 0.54 -26.79 5.38
C LEU A 89 1.82 -27.56 4.98
N GLY A 90 3.00 -26.92 5.05
CA GLY A 90 4.26 -27.54 4.67
C GLY A 90 4.43 -27.78 3.17
N LYS A 91 3.63 -27.09 2.33
CA LYS A 91 3.77 -27.14 0.88
C LYS A 91 4.90 -26.21 0.41
N PRO A 92 5.49 -26.48 -0.77
CA PRO A 92 6.53 -25.62 -1.32
C PRO A 92 5.99 -24.22 -1.62
N VAL A 93 6.73 -23.20 -1.19
CA VAL A 93 6.52 -21.79 -1.52
C VAL A 93 7.81 -21.23 -2.12
N PRO A 94 7.75 -20.16 -2.94
CA PRO A 94 8.94 -19.54 -3.49
C PRO A 94 9.93 -19.11 -2.41
N GLU A 95 11.24 -19.21 -2.68
CA GLU A 95 12.27 -18.93 -1.67
C GLU A 95 12.22 -17.49 -1.15
N TYR A 96 11.84 -16.54 -2.00
CA TYR A 96 11.67 -15.14 -1.60
C TYR A 96 10.60 -14.94 -0.53
N PHE A 97 9.65 -15.87 -0.37
CA PHE A 97 8.57 -15.75 0.61
C PHE A 97 9.12 -15.65 2.04
N LYS A 98 10.23 -16.34 2.34
CA LYS A 98 10.89 -16.25 3.65
C LYS A 98 11.45 -14.86 3.95
N ARG A 99 11.78 -14.07 2.93
CA ARG A 99 12.24 -12.70 3.09
C ARG A 99 11.17 -11.77 3.65
N LEU A 100 9.89 -12.14 3.50
CA LEU A 100 8.75 -11.39 4.05
C LEU A 100 8.51 -11.69 5.55
N GLY A 101 9.22 -12.67 6.13
CA GLY A 101 9.10 -13.00 7.54
C GLY A 101 9.61 -11.89 8.47
N ILE A 102 9.34 -12.00 9.77
CA ILE A 102 9.74 -10.96 10.73
C ILE A 102 11.26 -10.75 10.79
N THR A 103 12.02 -11.83 10.59
CA THR A 103 13.50 -11.84 10.55
C THR A 103 14.06 -11.60 9.14
N GLY A 104 13.22 -11.61 8.11
CA GLY A 104 13.64 -11.37 6.74
C GLY A 104 14.00 -9.91 6.48
N ASP A 105 14.56 -9.61 5.32
CA ASP A 105 14.92 -8.26 4.87
C ASP A 105 13.77 -7.54 4.15
N GLY A 106 12.67 -8.24 3.87
CA GLY A 106 11.55 -7.72 3.09
C GLY A 106 11.84 -7.71 1.58
N LEU A 107 10.91 -7.14 0.81
CA LEU A 107 11.11 -6.86 -0.60
C LEU A 107 11.13 -5.34 -0.77
N LEU A 108 12.25 -4.80 -1.25
CA LEU A 108 12.38 -3.39 -1.56
C LEU A 108 11.45 -3.02 -2.72
N GLU A 109 10.83 -1.85 -2.64
CA GLU A 109 9.94 -1.34 -3.71
C GLU A 109 10.66 -1.23 -5.07
N GLU A 110 11.97 -0.94 -5.04
CA GLU A 110 12.83 -0.93 -6.23
C GLU A 110 12.89 -2.27 -6.96
N ALA A 111 12.64 -3.39 -6.28
CA ALA A 111 12.61 -4.71 -6.87
C ALA A 111 11.33 -4.99 -7.70
N PHE A 112 10.37 -4.07 -7.69
CA PHE A 112 9.10 -4.16 -8.43
C PHE A 112 9.00 -3.17 -9.61
N LYS A 113 10.00 -2.27 -9.78
CA LYS A 113 10.11 -1.39 -10.95
C LYS A 113 10.82 -2.11 -12.09
#